data_AF-A0A917PIR5-F1
#
_entry.id   AF-A0A917PIR5-F1
#
_cell.length_a   1.000
_cell.length_b   1.000
_cell.length_c   1.000
_cell.angle_alpha   90.00
_cell.angle_beta   90.00
_cell.angle_gamma   90.00
#
_symmetry.space_group_name_H-M   'P 1'
#
loop_
_entity.id
_entity.type
_entity.pdbx_description
1 polymer ?
#
loop_
_entity_poly.entity_id
_entity_poly.type
_entity_poly.pdbx_seq_one_letter_code
_entity_poly.pdbx_strand_id
1 'polypeptide(L)' 'MESESAVGDIRITGLDMDGSHLEWAFTDVTADSFTWTGRTSTDGVSHWRVEQRMQGRRRIPEPDA' A
#
# COMPACT_ATOMS: atom_id res chain seq x y z
N MET A 1 -16.80 8.91 -22.72
CA MET A 1 -15.45 8.64 -22.17
C MET A 1 -15.63 8.65 -20.67
N GLU A 2 -15.96 7.49 -20.11
CA GLU A 2 -16.04 7.35 -18.65
C GLU A 2 -14.61 7.23 -18.16
N SER A 3 -14.11 8.30 -17.54
CA SER A 3 -12.82 8.29 -16.88
C SER A 3 -12.92 7.28 -15.74
N GLU A 4 -12.28 6.12 -15.92
CA GLU A 4 -12.01 5.19 -14.84
C GLU A 4 -11.38 6.00 -13.71
N SER A 5 -12.13 6.18 -12.63
CA SER A 5 -11.66 6.96 -11.50
C SER A 5 -10.53 6.16 -10.88
N ALA A 6 -9.29 6.61 -11.06
CA ALA A 6 -8.19 6.11 -10.24
C ALA A 6 -8.63 6.26 -8.78
N VAL A 7 -8.88 5.14 -8.12
CA VAL A 7 -9.09 5.13 -6.66
C VAL A 7 -7.86 5.83 -6.08
N GLY A 8 -8.08 6.97 -5.41
CA GLY A 8 -7.01 7.76 -4.84
C GLY A 8 -6.13 6.89 -3.93
N ASP A 9 -4.86 7.27 -3.79
CA ASP A 9 -3.91 6.50 -2.97
C ASP A 9 -4.46 6.31 -1.55
N ILE A 10 -4.50 5.06 -1.08
CA ILE A 10 -5.00 4.73 0.26
C ILE A 10 -3.82 4.79 1.22
N ARG A 11 -3.99 5.50 2.33
CA ARG A 11 -3.01 5.53 3.42
C ARG A 11 -3.61 5.06 4.73
N ILE A 12 -2.87 4.19 5.42
CA ILE A 12 -3.14 3.75 6.78
C ILE A 12 -1.97 4.19 7.63
N THR A 13 -2.22 4.95 8.69
CA THR A 13 -1.20 5.43 9.63
C THR A 13 -1.47 4.91 11.03
N GLY A 14 -0.40 4.74 11.81
CA GLY A 14 -0.48 4.26 13.18
C GLY A 14 0.88 4.18 13.84
N LEU A 15 0.95 3.40 14.92
CA LEU A 15 2.18 3.04 15.59
C LEU A 15 2.45 1.54 15.41
N ASP A 16 3.71 1.18 15.25
CA ASP A 16 4.18 -0.20 15.32
C ASP A 16 4.30 -0.65 16.79
N MET A 17 4.56 -1.95 17.02
CA MET A 17 4.68 -2.54 18.35
C MET A 17 5.82 -1.95 19.18
N ASP A 18 6.86 -1.43 18.53
CA ASP A 18 7.98 -0.75 19.19
C ASP A 18 7.73 0.75 19.46
N GLY A 19 6.55 1.26 19.08
CA GLY A 19 6.15 2.66 19.25
C GLY A 19 6.59 3.58 18.11
N SER A 20 7.29 3.08 17.08
CA SER A 20 7.61 3.86 15.88
C SER A 20 6.35 4.19 15.09
N HIS A 21 6.35 5.32 14.41
CA HIS A 21 5.28 5.67 13.48
C HIS A 21 5.32 4.73 12.27
N LEU A 22 4.16 4.24 11.86
CA LEU A 22 3.97 3.34 10.73
C LEU A 22 3.02 3.97 9.71
N GLU A 23 3.39 3.92 8.43
CA GLU A 23 2.55 4.29 7.29
C GLU A 23 2.53 3.13 6.30
N TRP A 24 1.33 2.68 5.93
CA TRP A 24 1.11 1.84 4.77
C TRP A 24 0.44 2.66 3.67
N ALA A 25 1.06 2.69 2.49
CA ALA A 25 0.53 3.33 1.30
C ALA A 25 0.20 2.28 0.24
N PHE A 26 -1.00 2.37 -0.32
CA PHE A 26 -1.45 1.59 -1.46
C PHE A 26 -1.64 2.53 -2.64
N THR A 27 -0.81 2.35 -3.66
CA THR A 27 -0.76 3.20 -4.85
C THR A 27 -0.95 2.37 -6.11
N ASP A 28 -1.15 3.03 -7.25
CA ASP A 28 -1.31 2.38 -8.56
C ASP A 28 -2.42 1.33 -8.54
N VAL A 29 -3.51 1.63 -7.80
CA VAL A 29 -4.58 0.67 -7.56
C VAL A 29 -5.46 0.55 -8.81
N THR A 30 -5.54 -0.66 -9.32
CA THR A 30 -6.44 -1.07 -10.41
C THR A 30 -7.40 -2.15 -9.88
N ALA A 31 -8.34 -2.61 -10.71
CA ALA A 31 -9.21 -3.73 -10.34
C ALA A 31 -8.41 -5.00 -9.97
N ASP A 32 -7.24 -5.20 -10.57
CA ASP A 32 -6.50 -6.46 -10.51
C ASP A 32 -5.12 -6.34 -9.86
N SER A 33 -4.67 -5.14 -9.50
CA SER A 33 -3.36 -4.96 -8.90
C SER A 33 -3.23 -3.71 -8.04
N PHE A 34 -2.23 -3.69 -7.18
CA PHE A 34 -1.81 -2.51 -6.44
C PHE A 34 -0.34 -2.62 -6.04
N THR A 35 0.30 -1.47 -5.82
CA THR A 35 1.59 -1.38 -5.13
C THR A 35 1.34 -1.12 -3.65
N TRP A 36 1.99 -1.89 -2.78
CA TRP A 36 1.94 -1.71 -1.34
C TRP A 36 3.33 -1.30 -0.82
N THR A 37 3.39 -0.19 -0.08
CA THR A 37 4.63 0.32 0.50
C THR A 37 4.46 0.54 2.00
N GLY A 38 5.33 -0.06 2.80
CA GLY A 38 5.43 0.15 4.24
C GLY A 38 6.58 1.06 4.59
N ARG A 39 6.29 2.07 5.41
CA ARG A 39 7.29 2.99 5.94
C ARG A 39 7.18 3.08 7.44
N THR A 40 8.33 3.14 8.11
CA THR A 40 8.40 3.46 9.53
C THR A 40 9.17 4.76 9.75
N SER A 41 8.88 5.45 10.84
CA SER A 41 9.58 6.64 11.26
C SER A 41 9.67 6.71 12.78
N THR A 42 10.79 7.18 13.29
CA THR A 42 10.95 7.42 14.73
C THR A 42 10.28 8.71 15.18
N ASP A 43 10.07 9.67 14.27
CA ASP A 43 9.50 10.99 14.57
C ASP A 43 8.14 11.24 13.91
N GLY A 44 7.77 10.46 12.90
CA GLY A 44 6.51 10.59 12.18
C GLY A 44 6.42 11.83 11.27
N VAL A 45 7.50 12.61 11.12
CA VAL A 45 7.47 13.90 10.42
C VAL A 45 8.32 13.88 9.16
N SER A 46 9.58 13.48 9.28
CA SER A 46 10.58 13.79 8.24
C SER A 46 11.40 12.57 7.82
N HIS A 47 11.65 11.65 8.74
CA HIS A 47 12.52 10.50 8.51
C HIS A 47 11.70 9.23 8.35
N TRP A 48 11.09 9.05 7.18
CA TRP A 48 10.37 7.83 6.83
C TRP A 48 11.30 6.87 6.07
N ARG A 49 11.55 5.70 6.67
CA ARG A 49 12.31 4.61 6.07
C ARG A 49 11.35 3.63 5.42
N VAL A 50 11.60 3.27 4.16
CA VAL A 50 10.83 2.21 3.49
C VAL A 50 11.33 0.85 3.99
N GLU A 51 10.49 0.14 4.72
CA GLU A 51 10.79 -1.22 5.20
C GLU A 51 10.38 -2.26 4.16
N GLN A 52 9.29 -1.99 3.43
CA GLN A 52 8.72 -2.96 2.51
C GLN A 52 8.13 -2.29 1.28
N ARG A 53 8.32 -2.91 0.12
CA ARG A 53 7.61 -2.59 -1.11
C ARG A 53 7.24 -3.89 -1.81
N MET A 54 5.96 -4.06 -2.10
CA MET A 54 5.41 -5.27 -2.71
C MET A 54 4.37 -4.91 -3.77
N GLN A 55 4.06 -5.89 -4.63
CA GLN A 55 3.00 -5.79 -5.61
C GLN A 55 1.96 -6.86 -5.36
N GLY A 56 0.73 -6.44 -5.11
CA GLY A 56 -0.44 -7.32 -5.08
C GLY A 56 -0.98 -7.50 -6.49
N ARG A 57 -1.31 -8.74 -6.87
CA ARG A 57 -2.03 -9.05 -8.10
C ARG A 57 -3.16 -10.02 -7.79
N ARG A 58 -4.32 -9.77 -8.37
CA ARG A 58 -5.46 -10.69 -8.33
C ARG A 58 -5.05 -11.97 -9.04
N ARG A 59 -5.07 -13.09 -8.32
CA ARG A 59 -4.95 -14.40 -8.95
C ARG A 59 -6.25 -14.68 -9.69
N ILE A 60 -6.17 -14.85 -11.01
CA ILE A 60 -7.28 -15.43 -11.76
C ILE A 60 -7.27 -16.92 -11.41
N PRO A 61 -8.33 -17.46 -10.78
CA PRO A 61 -8.42 -18.89 -10.56
C PRO A 61 -8.36 -19.57 -11.93
N GLU A 62 -7.53 -20.61 -12.05
CA GLU A 62 -7.54 -21.45 -13.26
C GLU A 62 -8.96 -22.02 -13.42
N PRO A 63 -9.56 -21.94 -14.63
CA PRO A 63 -10.82 -22.60 -14.87
C PRO A 63 -10.58 -24.12 -14.76
N ASP A 64 -11.23 -24.73 -13.77
CA ASP A 64 -11.18 -26.15 -13.37
C ASP A 64 -9.87 -26.65 -12.74
N ALA A 65 -9.92 -26.82 -11.41
CA ALA A 65 -9.13 -27.79 -10.65
C ALA A 65 -10.09 -28.77 -9.96
#